data_AF-A0A7S3FRI2-F1
#
_entry.id   AF-A0A7S3FRI2-F1
#
_cell.length_a   1.000
_cell.length_b   1.000
_cell.length_c   1.000
_cell.angle_alpha   90.00
_cell.angle_beta   90.00
_cell.angle_gamma   90.00
#
_symmetry.space_group_name_H-M   'P 1'
#
loop_
_entity.id
_entity.type
_entity.pdbx_description
1 polymer ?
#
loop_
_entity_poly.entity_id
_entity_poly.type
_entity_poly.pdbx_seq_one_letter_code
_entity_poly.pdbx_strand_id
1 'polypeptide(L)'
;AILDLKARGARRFILDLRDNPGGLVNAGLEVASMWLEPRSTVLHTVTQDGGGQTVRLPGELVPLDSDDPLVVLVNKNSASASEILAGALKDNGRAELLG
;
A
#
# COMPACT_ATOMS: atom_id res chain seq x y z
N ALA A 1 11.80 -4.48 -9.35
CA ALA A 1 11.56 -5.77 -8.66
C ALA A 1 10.29 -6.45 -9.17
N ILE A 2 9.10 -5.85 -9.01
CA ILE A 2 7.81 -6.47 -9.42
C ILE A 2 7.83 -6.95 -10.87
N LEU A 3 8.12 -6.06 -11.83
CA LEU A 3 8.15 -6.41 -13.26
C LEU A 3 9.17 -7.51 -13.62
N ASP A 4 10.35 -7.52 -12.97
CA ASP A 4 11.36 -8.57 -13.16
C ASP A 4 10.85 -9.93 -12.68
N LEU A 5 10.23 -9.97 -11.49
CA LEU A 5 9.63 -11.19 -10.95
C LEU A 5 8.49 -11.71 -11.85
N LYS A 6 7.65 -10.80 -12.40
CA LYS A 6 6.61 -11.17 -13.38
C LYS A 6 7.20 -11.75 -14.65
N ALA A 7 8.25 -11.12 -15.19
CA ALA A 7 8.97 -11.64 -16.37
C ALA A 7 9.57 -13.04 -16.12
N ARG A 8 9.92 -13.35 -14.87
CA ARG A 8 10.40 -14.67 -14.41
C ARG A 8 9.28 -15.64 -14.05
N GLY A 9 8.01 -15.29 -14.27
CA GLY A 9 6.85 -16.17 -14.10
C GLY A 9 6.18 -16.11 -12.73
N ALA A 10 6.49 -15.11 -11.89
CA ALA A 10 5.73 -14.87 -10.66
C ALA A 10 4.28 -14.51 -10.98
N ARG A 11 3.33 -15.05 -10.20
CA ARG A 11 1.88 -14.81 -10.34
C ARG A 11 1.20 -14.40 -9.04
N ARG A 12 1.97 -14.28 -7.96
CA ARG A 12 1.50 -14.00 -6.61
C ARG A 12 2.61 -13.31 -5.84
N PHE A 13 2.25 -12.40 -4.96
CA PHE A 13 3.19 -11.54 -4.24
C PHE A 13 2.94 -11.57 -2.74
N ILE A 14 4.03 -11.47 -1.99
CA ILE A 14 4.01 -11.21 -0.56
C ILE A 14 4.82 -9.93 -0.34
N LEU A 15 4.17 -8.92 0.24
CA LEU A 15 4.82 -7.70 0.71
C LEU A 15 5.09 -7.84 2.20
N ASP A 16 6.36 -7.99 2.57
CA ASP A 16 6.76 -8.18 3.96
C ASP A 16 7.07 -6.82 4.62
N LEU A 17 6.21 -6.40 5.54
CA LEU A 17 6.36 -5.19 6.36
C LEU A 17 6.67 -5.52 7.82
N ARG A 18 7.00 -6.78 8.15
CA ARG A 18 7.41 -7.15 9.50
C ARG A 18 8.69 -6.40 9.88
N ASP A 19 8.73 -5.92 11.12
CA ASP A 19 9.86 -5.17 11.66
C ASP A 19 10.19 -3.88 10.87
N ASN A 20 9.21 -3.36 10.11
CA ASN A 20 9.32 -2.09 9.42
C ASN A 20 8.57 -0.99 10.22
N PRO A 21 9.28 -0.13 10.98
CA PRO A 21 8.65 0.90 11.82
C PRO A 21 8.10 2.09 11.01
N GLY A 22 8.11 2.00 9.68
CA GLY A 22 7.70 3.05 8.78
C GLY A 22 8.85 3.98 8.40
N GLY A 23 8.51 5.25 8.15
CA GLY A 23 9.43 6.23 7.60
C GLY A 23 8.64 7.35 6.92
N LEU A 24 9.09 7.76 5.75
CA LEU A 24 8.43 8.83 5.01
C LEU A 24 7.07 8.36 4.49
N VAL A 25 6.02 9.13 4.81
CA VAL A 25 4.65 8.87 4.33
C VAL A 25 4.62 8.79 2.80
N ASN A 26 5.31 9.69 2.10
CA ASN A 26 5.37 9.69 0.63
C ASN A 26 5.94 8.39 0.06
N ALA A 27 6.92 7.75 0.71
CA ALA A 27 7.43 6.46 0.28
C ALA A 27 6.35 5.37 0.39
N GLY A 28 5.52 5.41 1.44
CA GLY A 28 4.35 4.54 1.56
C GLY A 28 3.33 4.76 0.43
N LEU A 29 3.06 6.01 0.06
CA LEU A 29 2.17 6.33 -1.07
C LEU A 29 2.74 5.86 -2.42
N GLU A 30 4.05 6.01 -2.63
CA GLU A 30 4.72 5.52 -3.84
C GLU A 30 4.65 4.00 -3.95
N VAL A 31 4.81 3.27 -2.84
CA VAL A 31 4.62 1.81 -2.87
C VAL A 31 3.15 1.47 -3.11
N ALA A 32 2.21 2.17 -2.49
CA ALA A 32 0.77 1.95 -2.71
C ALA A 32 0.38 2.15 -4.18
N SER A 33 0.97 3.15 -4.86
CA SER A 33 0.68 3.44 -6.27
C SER A 33 1.14 2.34 -7.24
N MET A 34 2.07 1.47 -6.81
CA MET A 34 2.46 0.31 -7.61
C MET A 34 1.37 -0.76 -7.67
N TRP A 35 0.45 -0.77 -6.69
CA TRP A 35 -0.52 -1.85 -6.48
C TRP A 35 -1.98 -1.44 -6.64
N LEU A 36 -2.30 -0.17 -6.40
CA LEU A 36 -3.68 0.31 -6.36
C LEU A 36 -4.10 0.99 -7.66
N GLU A 37 -5.39 0.87 -7.97
CA GLU A 37 -6.00 1.55 -9.10
C GLU A 37 -5.97 3.09 -8.95
N PRO A 38 -6.03 3.83 -10.07
CA PRO A 38 -6.14 5.29 -10.03
C PRO A 38 -7.30 5.77 -9.16
N ARG A 39 -7.12 6.93 -8.51
CA ARG A 39 -8.13 7.55 -7.62
C ARG A 39 -8.44 6.77 -6.33
N SER A 40 -7.81 5.61 -6.09
CA SER A 40 -7.85 4.92 -4.80
C SER A 40 -7.41 5.85 -3.68
N THR A 41 -8.07 5.73 -2.53
CA THR A 41 -7.73 6.50 -1.32
C THR A 41 -6.63 5.77 -0.57
N VAL A 42 -5.56 6.47 -0.21
CA VAL A 42 -4.42 5.88 0.50
C VAL A 42 -4.36 6.33 1.96
N LEU A 43 -4.70 7.60 2.21
CA LEU A 43 -4.60 8.18 3.54
C LEU A 43 -5.77 9.13 3.78
N HIS A 44 -6.33 9.06 4.98
CA HIS A 44 -7.24 10.06 5.51
C HIS A 44 -6.67 10.60 6.82
N THR A 45 -6.46 11.91 6.91
CA THR A 45 -6.03 12.59 8.13
C THR A 45 -7.17 13.42 8.67
N VAL A 46 -7.32 13.44 9.99
CA VAL A 46 -8.33 14.24 10.69
C VAL A 46 -7.60 15.05 11.75
N THR A 47 -7.87 16.35 11.80
CA THR A 47 -7.33 17.26 12.81
C THR A 47 -8.33 17.40 13.97
N GLN A 48 -7.84 17.78 15.15
CA GLN A 48 -8.67 17.85 16.36
C GLN A 48 -9.85 18.82 16.26
N ASP A 49 -9.72 19.86 15.44
CA ASP A 49 -10.75 20.87 15.15
C ASP A 49 -11.79 20.41 14.11
N GLY A 50 -11.73 19.14 13.67
CA GLY A 50 -12.68 18.56 12.72
C GLY A 50 -12.33 18.80 11.25
N GLY A 51 -11.18 19.42 10.96
CA GLY A 51 -10.59 19.45 9.63
C GLY A 51 -10.02 18.09 9.21
N GLY A 52 -9.57 18.00 7.96
CA GLY A 52 -8.94 16.78 7.47
C GLY A 52 -8.52 16.85 6.02
N GLN A 53 -7.70 15.89 5.62
CA GLN A 53 -7.26 15.72 4.24
C GLN A 53 -7.37 14.26 3.83
N THR A 54 -8.01 14.04 2.67
CA THR A 54 -7.94 12.76 1.96
C THR A 54 -6.85 12.83 0.91
N VAL A 55 -5.93 11.87 0.90
CA VAL A 55 -4.97 11.69 -0.18
C VAL A 55 -5.41 10.54 -1.06
N ARG A 56 -5.56 10.83 -2.36
CA ARG A 56 -5.92 9.87 -3.41
C ARG A 56 -4.79 9.77 -4.42
N LEU A 57 -4.68 8.61 -5.06
CA LEU A 57 -3.76 8.42 -6.17
C LEU A 57 -4.17 9.26 -7.39
N PRO A 58 -3.21 9.70 -8.22
CA PRO A 58 -3.49 10.42 -9.46
C PRO A 58 -4.42 9.64 -10.39
N GLY A 59 -5.19 10.34 -11.23
CA GLY A 59 -6.15 9.71 -12.14
C GLY A 59 -5.49 9.08 -13.37
N GLU A 60 -4.30 9.55 -13.71
CA GLU A 60 -3.44 9.14 -14.82
C GLU A 60 -2.40 8.09 -14.42
N LEU A 61 -2.42 7.63 -13.17
CA LEU A 61 -1.55 6.57 -12.68
C LEU A 61 -1.77 5.28 -13.49
N VAL A 62 -0.69 4.53 -13.72
CA VAL A 62 -0.76 3.14 -14.19
C VAL A 62 -0.04 2.28 -13.16
N PRO A 63 -0.75 1.43 -12.38
CA PRO A 63 -0.11 0.56 -11.40
C PRO A 63 0.80 -0.45 -12.10
N LEU A 64 1.82 -0.92 -11.39
CA LEU A 64 2.68 -2.00 -11.88
C LEU A 64 1.94 -3.34 -11.85
N ASP A 65 1.04 -3.51 -10.88
CA ASP A 65 0.23 -4.72 -10.71
C ASP A 65 -1.00 -4.49 -9.82
N SER A 66 -2.19 -4.41 -10.42
CA SER A 66 -3.45 -4.29 -9.68
C SER A 66 -4.22 -5.61 -9.51
N ASP A 67 -3.80 -6.69 -10.18
CA ASP A 67 -4.64 -7.89 -10.33
C ASP A 67 -4.04 -9.15 -9.69
N ASP A 68 -2.71 -9.32 -9.72
CA ASP A 68 -2.12 -10.56 -9.21
C ASP A 68 -2.32 -10.65 -7.68
N PRO A 69 -2.63 -11.83 -7.12
CA PRO A 69 -2.88 -11.98 -5.69
C PRO A 69 -1.73 -11.45 -4.83
N LEU A 70 -2.07 -10.60 -3.87
CA LEU A 70 -1.14 -9.95 -2.96
C LEU A 70 -1.54 -10.23 -1.51
N VAL A 71 -0.56 -10.61 -0.70
CA VAL A 71 -0.66 -10.68 0.77
C VAL A 71 0.34 -9.72 1.37
N VAL A 72 -0.05 -9.02 2.43
CA VAL A 72 0.84 -8.15 3.19
C VAL A 72 1.11 -8.78 4.56
N LEU A 73 2.37 -9.04 4.87
CA LEU A 73 2.79 -9.53 6.18
C LEU A 73 3.10 -8.36 7.10
N VAL A 74 2.54 -8.37 8.29
CA VAL A 74 2.77 -7.36 9.33
C VAL A 74 3.12 -8.04 10.65
N ASN A 75 3.65 -7.29 11.61
CA ASN A 75 3.77 -7.72 13.00
C ASN A 75 3.65 -6.51 13.94
N LYS A 76 3.81 -6.73 15.25
CA LYS A 76 3.77 -5.67 16.28
C LYS A 76 4.79 -4.53 16.10
N ASN A 77 5.79 -4.71 15.24
CA ASN A 77 6.83 -3.73 14.96
C ASN A 77 6.58 -2.99 13.62
N SER A 78 5.52 -3.34 12.89
CA SER A 78 5.04 -2.60 11.71
C SER A 78 4.33 -1.32 12.17
N ALA A 79 4.80 -0.15 11.75
CA ALA A 79 4.27 1.13 12.25
C ALA A 79 4.23 2.26 11.21
N SER A 80 3.47 3.32 11.49
CA SER A 80 3.50 4.58 10.77
C SER A 80 3.22 4.42 9.27
N ALA A 81 4.15 4.81 8.38
CA ALA A 81 4.00 4.66 6.93
C ALA A 81 3.70 3.20 6.49
N SER A 82 4.21 2.20 7.23
CA SER A 82 3.93 0.79 6.96
C SER A 82 2.48 0.42 7.30
N GLU A 83 1.92 0.96 8.38
CA GLU A 83 0.49 0.79 8.72
C GLU A 83 -0.42 1.49 7.71
N ILE A 84 -0.04 2.70 7.26
CA ILE A 84 -0.77 3.43 6.22
C ILE A 84 -0.81 2.61 4.93
N LEU A 85 0.33 2.07 4.49
CA LEU A 85 0.42 1.23 3.29
C LEU A 85 -0.40 -0.05 3.44
N ALA A 86 -0.24 -0.76 4.56
CA ALA A 86 -1.00 -1.98 4.86
C ALA A 86 -2.52 -1.74 4.89
N GLY A 87 -2.95 -0.68 5.55
CA GLY A 87 -4.35 -0.26 5.64
C GLY A 87 -4.90 0.12 4.27
N ALA A 88 -4.18 0.94 3.50
CA ALA A 88 -4.60 1.32 2.15
C ALA A 88 -4.79 0.11 1.23
N LEU A 89 -3.85 -0.84 1.23
CA LEU A 89 -3.96 -2.06 0.43
C LEU A 89 -5.15 -2.93 0.86
N LYS A 90 -5.38 -3.06 2.17
CA LYS A 90 -6.52 -3.84 2.68
C LYS A 90 -7.87 -3.17 2.40
N ASP A 91 -7.98 -1.87 2.67
CA ASP A 91 -9.26 -1.15 2.61
C ASP A 91 -9.73 -0.92 1.17
N ASN A 92 -8.80 -0.92 0.20
CA ASN A 92 -9.12 -0.95 -1.23
C ASN A 92 -9.35 -2.37 -1.76
N GLY A 93 -9.35 -3.40 -0.91
CA GLY A 93 -9.55 -4.80 -1.33
C GLY A 93 -8.40 -5.39 -2.15
N ARG A 94 -7.22 -4.73 -2.14
CA ARG A 94 -6.07 -5.13 -2.96
C ARG A 94 -5.26 -6.27 -2.33
N ALA A 95 -5.23 -6.35 -1.01
CA ALA A 95 -4.47 -7.38 -0.29
C ALA A 95 -5.12 -7.82 1.02
N GLU A 96 -4.89 -9.08 1.39
CA GLU A 96 -5.16 -9.56 2.74
C GLU A 96 -3.96 -9.27 3.66
N LEU A 97 -4.23 -8.93 4.93
CA LEU A 97 -3.21 -8.75 5.95
C LEU A 97 -3.07 -10.04 6.78
N LEU A 98 -1.84 -10.49 6.99
CA LEU A 98 -1.52 -11.61 7.86
C LEU A 98 -0.40 -11.25 8.85
N GLY A 99 -0.54 -11.66 10.12
CA GLY A 99 0.50 -11.58 11.14
C GLY A 99 0.05 -10.96 12.46
#